data_AF-A0A7R8WMC7-F1
#
_entry.id   AF-A0A7R8WMC7-F1
#
_cell.length_a   1.000
_cell.length_b   1.000
_cell.length_c   1.000
_cell.angle_alpha   90.00
_cell.angle_beta   90.00
_cell.angle_gamma   90.00
#
_symmetry.space_group_name_H-M   'P 1'
#
loop_
_entity.id
_entity.type
_entity.pdbx_description
1 polymer ?
#
loop_
_entity_poly.entity_id
_entity_poly.type
_entity_poly.pdbx_seq_one_letter_code
_entity_poly.pdbx_strand_id
1 'polypeptide(L)'
;MISNGSLFVGSVKIPPGKSGKVLMGFYFIYAFLMLKIAAAALVSFYASPGHPITTDTLEELKIKMEKNETSCYVVKGSASYGMLADGEGIYQEIWKLMQRQSGGFKVQNVEKGINITRNLESKACFLEGRQLLCYYQQFISQKNRPDHGRSTEVLHISKEQFFGRFKAAAFQKGAPYISAFDSVILRLWDSGIMNKLTNDMNIGIMSSVLIPYPCQHAENERQSNENKNFSSSLEK
;
A
#
# COMPACT_ATOMS: atom_id res chain seq x y z
N MET A 1 31.59 31.76 -3.82
CA MET A 1 30.83 33.01 -3.61
C MET A 1 29.75 32.74 -2.58
N ILE A 2 30.00 33.06 -1.31
CA ILE A 2 29.01 32.96 -0.23
C ILE A 2 28.75 34.41 0.18
N SER A 3 27.57 34.91 -0.18
CA SER A 3 27.10 36.25 0.17
C SER A 3 26.78 36.26 1.67
N ASN A 4 27.55 37.01 2.43
CA ASN A 4 27.30 37.28 3.85
C ASN A 4 25.95 38.01 3.99
N GLY A 5 24.92 37.28 4.37
CA GLY A 5 23.64 37.85 4.77
C GLY A 5 23.82 38.63 6.08
N SER A 6 23.99 39.94 5.98
CA SER A 6 24.00 40.86 7.11
C SER A 6 22.62 40.84 7.77
N LEU A 7 22.54 40.19 8.92
CA LEU A 7 21.37 40.20 9.78
C LEU A 7 21.17 41.63 10.28
N PHE A 8 20.21 42.35 9.72
CA PHE A 8 19.84 43.72 10.09
C PHE A 8 19.34 43.74 11.54
N VAL A 9 20.27 43.78 12.50
CA VAL A 9 20.00 44.21 13.87
C VAL A 9 20.04 45.73 13.83
N GLY A 10 18.90 46.34 13.48
CA GLY A 10 18.77 47.79 13.45
C GLY A 10 19.14 48.37 14.81
N SER A 11 20.15 49.25 14.87
CA SER A 11 20.50 49.99 16.07
C SER A 11 19.37 50.99 16.38
N VAL A 12 18.41 50.56 17.21
CA VAL A 12 17.29 51.40 17.62
C VAL A 12 17.81 52.48 18.56
N LYS A 13 17.73 53.75 18.14
CA LYS A 13 17.92 54.90 19.03
C LYS A 13 16.88 54.82 20.15
N ILE A 14 17.33 54.61 21.38
CA ILE A 14 16.45 54.45 22.55
C ILE A 14 15.65 55.75 22.73
N PRO A 15 14.30 55.71 22.73
CA PRO A 15 13.50 56.91 22.91
C PRO A 15 13.79 57.55 24.29
N PRO A 16 14.10 58.86 24.34
CA PRO A 16 14.38 59.54 25.60
C PRO A 16 13.06 59.74 26.38
N GLY A 17 12.89 58.98 27.47
CA GLY A 17 11.77 59.11 28.40
C GLY A 17 11.40 57.80 29.09
N LYS A 18 10.98 57.85 30.37
CA LYS A 18 10.59 56.63 31.14
C LYS A 18 9.43 55.88 30.46
N SER A 19 8.44 56.60 29.94
CA SER A 19 7.28 56.02 29.23
C SER A 19 7.66 55.39 27.87
N GLY A 20 8.61 55.99 27.14
CA GLY A 20 9.09 55.45 25.86
C GLY A 20 9.86 54.15 26.01
N LYS A 21 10.62 53.99 27.11
CA LYS A 21 11.30 52.74 27.45
C LYS A 21 10.32 51.60 27.76
N VAL A 22 9.21 51.91 28.44
CA VAL A 22 8.14 50.93 28.74
C VAL A 22 7.44 50.48 27.46
N LEU A 23 7.08 51.42 26.57
CA LEU A 23 6.47 51.10 25.27
C LEU A 23 7.40 50.22 24.41
N MET A 24 8.71 50.51 24.43
CA MET A 24 9.69 49.71 23.70
C MET A 24 9.84 48.30 24.30
N GLY A 25 9.74 48.16 25.62
CA GLY A 25 9.69 46.86 26.29
C GLY A 25 8.51 46.01 25.82
N PHE A 26 7.30 46.60 25.79
CA PHE A 26 6.11 45.91 25.27
C PHE A 26 6.24 45.56 23.79
N TYR A 27 6.82 46.44 22.97
CA TYR A 27 7.09 46.16 21.57
C TYR A 27 8.05 44.96 21.38
N PHE A 28 9.14 44.90 22.16
CA PHE A 28 10.06 43.76 22.10
C PHE A 28 9.41 42.45 22.55
N ILE A 29 8.56 42.48 23.59
CA ILE A 29 7.81 41.30 24.03
C ILE A 29 6.86 40.84 22.92
N TYR A 30 6.13 41.77 22.29
CA TYR A 30 5.23 41.47 21.18
C TYR A 30 5.98 40.89 19.97
N ALA A 31 7.08 41.51 19.55
CA ALA A 31 7.90 41.04 18.43
C ALA A 31 8.48 39.64 18.70
N PHE A 32 8.94 39.38 19.93
CA PHE A 32 9.43 38.06 20.33
C PHE A 32 8.33 37.01 20.32
N LEU A 33 7.13 37.35 20.78
CA LEU A 33 5.97 36.47 20.76
C LEU A 33 5.55 36.12 19.32
N MET A 34 5.48 37.11 18.43
CA MET A 34 5.17 36.90 17.02
C MET A 34 6.22 36.04 16.32
N LEU A 35 7.52 36.27 16.61
CA LEU A 35 8.61 35.46 16.07
C LEU A 35 8.50 34.00 16.53
N LYS A 36 8.13 33.74 17.79
CA LYS A 36 7.94 32.39 18.32
C LYS A 36 6.77 31.68 17.66
N ILE A 37 5.64 32.36 17.48
CA ILE A 37 4.47 31.80 16.78
C ILE A 37 4.82 31.46 15.33
N ALA A 38 5.48 32.36 14.62
CA ALA A 38 5.91 32.13 13.24
C ALA A 38 6.90 30.96 13.12
N ALA A 39 7.88 30.87 14.03
CA ALA A 39 8.83 29.76 14.06
C ALA A 39 8.13 28.42 14.35
N ALA A 40 7.17 28.39 15.29
CA ALA A 40 6.40 27.19 15.58
C ALA A 40 5.54 26.74 14.40
N ALA A 41 4.88 27.69 13.71
CA ALA A 41 4.10 27.39 12.51
C ALA A 41 4.99 26.82 11.40
N LEU A 42 6.16 27.41 11.17
CA LEU A 42 7.13 26.93 10.18
C LEU A 42 7.59 25.50 10.50
N VAL A 43 7.98 25.24 11.75
CA VAL A 43 8.37 23.89 12.19
C VAL A 43 7.21 22.91 12.01
N SER A 44 5.97 23.30 12.29
CA SER A 44 4.80 22.44 12.06
C SER A 44 4.60 22.10 10.58
N PHE A 45 4.73 23.09 9.69
CA PHE A 45 4.66 22.87 8.24
C PHE A 45 5.77 21.94 7.72
N TYR A 46 6.99 22.06 8.24
CA TYR A 46 8.10 21.17 7.86
C TYR A 46 8.04 19.80 8.53
N ALA A 47 7.45 19.70 9.72
CA ALA A 47 7.33 18.45 10.46
C ALA A 47 6.27 17.52 9.86
N SER A 48 5.25 18.08 9.20
CA SER A 48 4.22 17.31 8.53
C SER A 48 4.58 17.07 7.06
N PRO A 49 5.05 15.86 6.68
CA PRO A 49 5.25 15.56 5.28
C PRO A 49 3.92 15.66 4.52
N GLY A 50 3.94 16.30 3.36
CA GLY A 50 2.78 16.35 2.47
C GLY A 50 2.31 14.95 2.14
N HIS A 51 1.02 14.67 2.34
CA HIS A 51 0.45 13.38 1.97
C HIS A 51 0.27 13.36 0.46
N PRO A 52 0.66 12.27 -0.23
CA PRO A 52 0.45 12.16 -1.67
C PRO A 52 -1.05 12.23 -1.98
N ILE A 53 -1.42 12.79 -3.14
CA ILE A 53 -2.82 12.81 -3.60
C ILE A 53 -3.21 11.38 -3.95
N THR A 54 -3.81 10.70 -3.00
CA THR A 54 -4.28 9.33 -3.16
C THR A 54 -5.55 9.28 -4.02
N THR A 55 -5.87 8.10 -4.54
CA THR A 55 -7.13 7.84 -5.24
C THR A 55 -7.90 6.87 -4.35
N ASP A 56 -8.98 7.32 -3.73
CA ASP A 56 -9.73 6.51 -2.77
C ASP A 56 -11.03 5.96 -3.35
N THR A 57 -11.60 6.65 -4.34
CA THR A 57 -12.87 6.29 -4.97
C THR A 57 -12.70 5.88 -6.43
N LEU A 58 -13.67 5.12 -6.92
CA LEU A 58 -13.68 4.68 -8.31
C LEU A 58 -13.92 5.84 -9.28
N GLU A 59 -14.71 6.85 -8.90
CA GLU A 59 -14.94 8.06 -9.69
C GLU A 59 -13.65 8.88 -9.83
N GLU A 60 -12.88 9.04 -8.76
CA GLU A 60 -11.59 9.72 -8.81
C GLU A 60 -10.61 8.98 -9.73
N LEU A 61 -10.61 7.65 -9.68
CA LEU A 61 -9.79 6.83 -10.58
C LEU A 61 -10.17 7.07 -12.04
N LYS A 62 -11.48 7.11 -12.34
CA LYS A 62 -11.96 7.40 -13.69
C LYS A 62 -11.46 8.76 -14.19
N ILE A 63 -11.63 9.82 -13.39
CA ILE A 63 -11.21 11.17 -13.75
C ILE A 63 -9.69 11.22 -14.00
N LYS A 64 -8.89 10.55 -13.17
CA LYS A 64 -7.42 10.46 -13.35
C LYS A 64 -7.02 9.69 -14.61
N MET A 65 -7.76 8.64 -14.95
CA MET A 65 -7.55 7.88 -16.19
C MET A 65 -7.94 8.68 -17.44
N GLU A 66 -9.03 9.44 -17.39
CA GLU A 66 -9.45 10.32 -18.50
C GLU A 66 -8.42 11.41 -18.81
N LYS A 67 -7.76 11.93 -17.76
CA LYS A 67 -6.66 12.91 -17.88
C LYS A 67 -5.32 12.28 -18.27
N ASN A 68 -5.26 10.96 -18.48
CA ASN A 68 -4.03 10.20 -18.69
C ASN A 68 -2.98 10.38 -17.57
N GLU A 69 -3.41 10.71 -16.35
CA GLU A 69 -2.53 10.89 -15.19
C GLU A 69 -2.18 9.56 -14.53
N THR A 70 -3.00 8.53 -14.72
CA THR A 70 -2.85 7.22 -14.08
C THR A 70 -3.26 6.10 -15.02
N SER A 71 -2.44 5.05 -15.09
CA SER A 71 -2.77 3.81 -15.83
C SER A 71 -3.27 2.74 -14.88
N CYS A 72 -4.28 1.95 -15.28
CA CYS A 72 -4.87 0.93 -14.42
C CYS A 72 -4.62 -0.48 -14.97
N TYR A 73 -4.20 -1.38 -14.07
CA TYR A 73 -3.79 -2.75 -14.37
C TYR A 73 -4.59 -3.77 -13.57
N VAL A 74 -4.83 -4.94 -14.17
CA VAL A 74 -5.54 -6.06 -13.54
C VAL A 74 -4.91 -7.39 -13.95
N VAL A 75 -4.99 -8.40 -13.09
CA VAL A 75 -4.48 -9.74 -13.39
C VAL A 75 -5.40 -10.45 -14.38
N LYS A 76 -4.81 -11.07 -15.41
CA LYS A 76 -5.55 -11.83 -16.43
C LYS A 76 -6.30 -12.99 -15.76
N GLY A 77 -7.62 -13.06 -15.97
CA GLY A 77 -8.45 -14.14 -15.42
C GLY A 77 -8.74 -14.02 -13.93
N SER A 78 -8.39 -12.90 -13.28
CA SER A 78 -8.81 -12.67 -11.90
C SER A 78 -10.30 -12.33 -11.81
N ALA A 79 -10.85 -12.48 -10.62
CA ALA A 79 -12.24 -12.14 -10.35
C ALA A 79 -12.50 -10.64 -10.61
N SER A 80 -11.50 -9.79 -10.38
CA SER A 80 -11.50 -8.35 -10.68
C SER A 80 -11.56 -8.09 -12.18
N TYR A 81 -10.82 -8.86 -12.99
CA TYR A 81 -10.87 -8.79 -14.45
C TYR A 81 -12.27 -9.07 -14.98
N GLY A 82 -12.87 -10.20 -14.56
CA GLY A 82 -14.22 -10.58 -15.00
C GLY A 82 -15.26 -9.54 -14.60
N MET A 83 -15.15 -9.00 -13.38
CA MET A 83 -16.09 -7.98 -12.91
C MET A 83 -15.98 -6.66 -13.68
N LEU A 84 -14.78 -6.22 -14.07
CA LEU A 84 -14.64 -5.02 -14.89
C LEU A 84 -15.12 -5.26 -16.33
N ALA A 85 -14.91 -6.46 -16.85
CA ALA A 85 -15.34 -6.83 -18.20
C ALA A 85 -16.86 -6.94 -18.32
N ASP A 86 -17.51 -7.53 -17.32
CA ASP A 86 -18.95 -7.82 -17.31
C ASP A 86 -19.77 -6.75 -16.56
N GLY A 87 -19.10 -5.83 -15.86
CA GLY A 87 -19.73 -4.83 -15.01
C GLY A 87 -20.36 -3.68 -15.79
N GLU A 88 -21.40 -3.08 -15.18
CA GLU A 88 -22.13 -1.93 -15.74
C GLU A 88 -21.73 -0.61 -15.06
N GLY A 89 -22.16 0.52 -15.65
CA GLY A 89 -21.90 1.85 -15.11
C GLY A 89 -20.41 2.21 -15.08
N ILE A 90 -19.93 2.65 -13.91
CA ILE A 90 -18.55 3.14 -13.72
C ILE A 90 -17.51 2.04 -14.05
N TYR A 91 -17.82 0.77 -13.76
CA TYR A 91 -16.94 -0.35 -14.09
C TYR A 91 -16.72 -0.47 -15.59
N GLN A 92 -17.79 -0.30 -16.38
CA GLN A 92 -17.74 -0.35 -17.84
C GLN A 92 -16.96 0.84 -18.41
N GLU A 93 -17.12 2.03 -17.83
CA GLU A 93 -16.38 3.24 -18.23
C GLU A 93 -14.88 3.05 -18.00
N ILE A 94 -14.50 2.58 -16.81
CA ILE A 94 -13.10 2.28 -16.49
C ILE A 94 -12.57 1.17 -17.40
N TRP A 95 -13.35 0.12 -17.67
CA TRP A 95 -12.95 -0.94 -18.59
C TRP A 95 -12.67 -0.42 -20.01
N LYS A 96 -13.48 0.51 -20.52
CA LYS A 96 -13.25 1.19 -21.81
C LYS A 96 -11.98 2.04 -21.77
N LEU A 97 -11.72 2.76 -20.68
CA LEU A 97 -10.48 3.52 -20.50
C LEU A 97 -9.26 2.59 -20.42
N MET A 98 -9.38 1.46 -19.73
CA MET A 98 -8.32 0.46 -19.64
C MET A 98 -7.98 -0.14 -21.00
N GLN A 99 -8.96 -0.35 -21.89
CA GLN A 99 -8.72 -0.85 -23.25
C GLN A 99 -8.00 0.15 -24.16
N ARG A 100 -8.17 1.46 -23.90
CA ARG A 100 -7.54 2.53 -24.70
C ARG A 100 -6.07 2.76 -24.35
N GLN A 101 -5.58 2.19 -23.25
CA GLN A 101 -4.19 2.41 -22.83
C GLN A 101 -3.19 1.69 -23.75
N SER A 102 -2.14 2.40 -24.16
CA SER A 102 -1.17 1.96 -25.18
C SER A 102 -0.24 0.82 -24.73
N GLY A 103 -0.04 0.63 -23.43
CA GLY A 103 0.84 -0.41 -22.85
C GLY A 103 0.17 -1.75 -22.53
N GLY A 104 -1.14 -1.86 -22.79
CA GLY A 104 -1.94 -3.00 -22.33
C GLY A 104 -2.17 -2.99 -20.82
N PHE A 105 -3.29 -3.58 -20.41
CA PHE A 105 -3.79 -3.49 -19.03
C PHE A 105 -3.73 -4.80 -18.24
N LYS A 106 -3.40 -5.90 -18.94
CA LYS A 106 -3.45 -7.26 -18.41
C LYS A 106 -2.08 -7.66 -17.89
N VAL A 107 -2.03 -8.00 -16.60
CA VAL A 107 -0.83 -8.51 -15.94
C VAL A 107 -0.96 -10.02 -15.76
N GLN A 108 0.14 -10.76 -15.87
CA GLN A 108 0.14 -12.22 -15.71
C GLN A 108 0.03 -12.64 -14.23
N ASN A 109 0.83 -12.00 -13.36
CA ASN A 109 0.94 -12.35 -11.95
C ASN A 109 0.76 -11.12 -11.06
N VAL A 110 0.43 -11.37 -9.79
CA VAL A 110 0.19 -10.33 -8.78
C VAL A 110 1.49 -9.58 -8.46
N GLU A 111 2.63 -10.26 -8.35
CA GLU A 111 3.91 -9.59 -8.03
C GLU A 111 4.29 -8.57 -9.09
N LYS A 112 4.03 -8.87 -10.37
CA LYS A 112 4.31 -7.95 -11.46
C LYS A 112 3.42 -6.71 -11.37
N GLY A 113 2.15 -6.86 -11.02
CA GLY A 113 1.22 -5.75 -10.83
C GLY A 113 1.68 -4.81 -9.70
N ILE A 114 2.08 -5.40 -8.59
CA ILE A 114 2.61 -4.66 -7.44
C ILE A 114 3.93 -3.96 -7.78
N ASN A 115 4.83 -4.61 -8.51
CA ASN A 115 6.10 -4.00 -8.87
C ASN A 115 5.92 -2.81 -9.82
N ILE A 116 4.91 -2.85 -10.70
CA ILE A 116 4.53 -1.72 -11.55
C ILE A 116 4.04 -0.56 -10.68
N THR A 117 3.07 -0.80 -9.79
CA THR A 117 2.54 0.24 -8.88
C THR A 117 3.59 0.82 -7.93
N ARG A 118 4.59 0.01 -7.56
CA ARG A 118 5.71 0.45 -6.71
C ARG A 118 6.57 1.53 -7.39
N ASN A 119 6.64 1.54 -8.72
CA ASN A 119 7.41 2.54 -9.44
C ASN A 119 6.66 3.88 -9.44
N LEU A 120 7.16 4.85 -8.66
CA LEU A 120 6.59 6.20 -8.51
C LEU A 120 6.44 6.94 -9.86
N GLU A 121 7.33 6.68 -10.82
CA GLU A 121 7.28 7.32 -12.14
C GLU A 121 6.13 6.80 -13.01
N SER A 122 5.70 5.55 -12.77
CA SER A 122 4.72 4.87 -13.61
C SER A 122 3.29 5.36 -13.40
N LYS A 123 3.02 6.06 -12.27
CA LYS A 123 1.67 6.48 -11.83
C LYS A 123 0.63 5.39 -12.12
N ALA A 124 0.90 4.18 -11.64
CA ALA A 124 0.09 3.01 -11.95
C ALA A 124 -0.84 2.63 -10.80
N CYS A 125 -2.09 2.33 -11.13
CA CYS A 125 -3.08 1.71 -10.24
C CYS A 125 -3.16 0.21 -10.56
N PHE A 126 -3.24 -0.63 -9.52
CA PHE A 126 -3.40 -2.08 -9.68
C PHE A 126 -4.64 -2.54 -8.92
N LEU A 127 -5.56 -3.21 -9.61
CA LEU A 127 -6.82 -3.69 -9.07
C LEU A 127 -6.71 -5.17 -8.74
N GLU A 128 -6.82 -5.50 -7.45
CA GLU A 128 -6.89 -6.88 -6.99
C GLU A 128 -7.57 -6.98 -5.61
N GLY A 129 -7.75 -8.20 -5.11
CA GLY A 129 -8.43 -8.42 -3.82
C GLY A 129 -7.76 -7.67 -2.65
N ARG A 130 -8.57 -6.93 -1.88
CA ARG A 130 -8.11 -6.10 -0.75
C ARG A 130 -7.19 -6.84 0.23
N GLN A 131 -7.56 -8.05 0.64
CA GLN A 131 -6.76 -8.85 1.56
C GLN A 131 -5.34 -9.12 1.03
N LEU A 132 -5.23 -9.39 -0.27
CA LEU A 132 -3.95 -9.66 -0.92
C LEU A 132 -3.12 -8.37 -1.01
N LEU A 133 -3.74 -7.24 -1.36
CA LEU A 133 -3.07 -5.94 -1.37
C LEU A 133 -2.58 -5.53 0.03
N CYS A 134 -3.41 -5.72 1.07
CA CYS A 134 -3.01 -5.46 2.46
C CYS A 134 -1.81 -6.33 2.88
N TYR A 135 -1.82 -7.61 2.50
CA TYR A 135 -0.68 -8.50 2.73
C TYR A 135 0.61 -7.96 2.08
N TYR A 136 0.58 -7.59 0.81
CA TYR A 136 1.77 -7.08 0.13
C TYR A 136 2.22 -5.70 0.62
N GLN A 137 1.29 -4.82 1.00
CA GLN A 137 1.63 -3.55 1.65
C GLN A 137 2.42 -3.82 2.94
N GLN A 138 1.93 -4.70 3.83
CA GLN A 138 2.61 -5.06 5.07
C GLN A 138 3.97 -5.73 4.82
N PHE A 139 4.04 -6.61 3.83
CA PHE A 139 5.28 -7.29 3.42
C PHE A 139 6.34 -6.30 2.95
N ILE A 140 5.97 -5.36 2.08
CA ILE A 140 6.89 -4.36 1.51
C ILE A 140 7.34 -3.35 2.57
N SER A 141 6.41 -2.88 3.41
CA SER A 141 6.69 -1.91 4.48
C SER A 141 7.69 -2.44 5.50
N GLN A 142 7.76 -3.77 5.68
CA GLN A 142 8.71 -4.41 6.60
C GLN A 142 10.05 -4.71 5.95
N LYS A 143 10.06 -5.19 4.70
CA LYS A 143 11.31 -5.43 3.97
C LYS A 143 12.15 -4.15 3.80
N ASN A 144 11.51 -3.00 3.64
CA ASN A 144 12.18 -1.71 3.47
C ASN A 144 12.19 -0.87 4.75
N ARG A 145 12.11 -1.47 5.95
CA ARG A 145 12.28 -0.70 7.20
C ARG A 145 13.70 -0.11 7.21
N PRO A 146 13.88 1.22 7.14
CA PRO A 146 15.18 1.80 7.42
C PRO A 146 15.46 1.68 8.92
N ASP A 147 16.74 1.58 9.29
CA ASP A 147 17.24 1.52 10.68
C ASP A 147 16.81 2.73 11.56
N HIS A 148 16.08 3.69 11.00
CA HIS A 148 15.59 4.91 11.67
C HIS A 148 14.06 5.00 11.76
N GLY A 149 13.35 3.87 11.70
CA GLY A 149 11.96 3.77 12.18
C GLY A 149 10.87 4.38 11.30
N ARG A 150 11.19 4.94 10.13
CA ARG A 150 10.20 5.46 9.18
C ARG A 150 10.00 4.49 8.02
N SER A 151 8.96 3.65 8.08
CA SER A 151 8.54 2.86 6.92
C SER A 151 7.97 3.82 5.87
N THR A 152 8.57 3.87 4.68
CA THR A 152 7.98 4.59 3.54
C THR A 152 6.84 3.74 3.01
N GLU A 153 5.60 4.17 3.22
CA GLU A 153 4.43 3.49 2.64
C GLU A 153 4.47 3.66 1.12
N VAL A 154 5.02 2.68 0.42
CA VAL A 154 5.20 2.73 -1.04
C VAL A 154 3.90 2.44 -1.79
N LEU A 155 2.89 1.91 -1.09
CA LEU A 155 1.61 1.51 -1.68
C LEU A 155 0.47 2.08 -0.84
N HIS A 156 -0.42 2.82 -1.52
CA HIS A 156 -1.70 3.25 -0.97
C HIS A 156 -2.79 2.28 -1.38
N ILE A 157 -3.60 1.83 -0.42
CA ILE A 157 -4.80 1.02 -0.70
C ILE A 157 -6.02 1.93 -0.63
N SER A 158 -6.87 1.86 -1.66
CA SER A 158 -8.10 2.64 -1.72
C SER A 158 -8.99 2.36 -0.51
N LYS A 159 -9.55 3.42 0.09
CA LYS A 159 -10.51 3.29 1.19
C LYS A 159 -11.78 2.57 0.75
N GLU A 160 -12.23 2.81 -0.48
CA GLU A 160 -13.40 2.13 -1.05
C GLU A 160 -13.05 0.69 -1.46
N GLN A 161 -13.96 -0.24 -1.16
CA GLN A 161 -13.91 -1.61 -1.66
C GLN A 161 -14.97 -1.76 -2.75
N PHE A 162 -14.51 -1.95 -3.99
CA PHE A 162 -15.37 -1.98 -5.18
C PHE A 162 -16.43 -3.07 -5.15
N PHE A 163 -16.12 -4.23 -4.56
CA PHE A 163 -17.10 -5.30 -4.40
C PHE A 163 -16.76 -6.23 -3.23
N GLY A 164 -17.81 -6.73 -2.58
CA GLY A 164 -17.70 -7.79 -1.59
C GLY A 164 -17.62 -9.15 -2.27
N ARG A 165 -16.50 -9.84 -2.12
CA ARG A 165 -16.40 -11.26 -2.47
C ARG A 165 -15.93 -12.07 -1.27
N PHE A 166 -16.55 -13.22 -1.09
CA PHE A 166 -16.22 -14.17 -0.05
C PHE A 166 -15.37 -15.29 -0.64
N LYS A 167 -14.41 -15.77 0.15
CA LYS A 167 -13.67 -16.99 -0.16
C LYS A 167 -14.51 -18.16 0.35
N ALA A 168 -14.64 -19.21 -0.47
CA ALA A 168 -15.39 -20.40 -0.13
C ALA A 168 -14.60 -21.66 -0.54
N ALA A 169 -14.84 -22.76 0.17
CA ALA A 169 -14.34 -24.07 -0.23
C ALA A 169 -15.32 -24.69 -1.23
N ALA A 170 -14.82 -25.13 -2.38
CA ALA A 170 -15.63 -25.81 -3.39
C ALA A 170 -15.62 -27.32 -3.14
N PHE A 171 -16.82 -27.93 -3.11
CA PHE A 171 -17.01 -29.36 -2.94
C PHE A 171 -17.72 -29.97 -4.15
N GLN A 172 -17.58 -31.29 -4.32
CA GLN A 172 -18.36 -32.01 -5.33
C GLN A 172 -19.85 -31.90 -5.00
N LYS A 173 -20.68 -31.74 -6.04
CA LYS A 173 -22.13 -31.64 -5.88
C LYS A 173 -22.67 -32.89 -5.19
N GLY A 174 -23.35 -32.72 -4.06
CA GLY A 174 -23.92 -33.82 -3.28
C GLY A 174 -22.96 -34.45 -2.26
N ALA A 175 -21.80 -33.84 -1.99
CA ALA A 175 -20.90 -34.34 -0.95
C ALA A 175 -21.60 -34.39 0.43
N PRO A 176 -21.60 -35.55 1.12
CA PRO A 176 -22.38 -35.76 2.34
C PRO A 176 -21.84 -34.99 3.56
N TYR A 177 -20.61 -34.48 3.48
CA TYR A 177 -19.92 -33.80 4.58
C TYR A 177 -20.02 -32.27 4.53
N ILE A 178 -20.74 -31.68 3.55
CA ILE A 178 -20.87 -30.22 3.41
C ILE A 178 -21.49 -29.61 4.68
N SER A 179 -22.57 -30.20 5.19
CA SER A 179 -23.24 -29.70 6.40
C SER A 179 -22.33 -29.75 7.64
N ALA A 180 -21.55 -30.82 7.78
CA ALA A 180 -20.57 -30.95 8.85
C ALA A 180 -19.47 -29.89 8.71
N PHE A 181 -18.93 -29.70 7.50
CA PHE A 181 -17.91 -28.69 7.21
C PHE A 181 -18.39 -27.28 7.53
N ASP A 182 -19.57 -26.89 7.05
CA ASP A 182 -20.15 -25.56 7.30
C ASP A 182 -20.31 -25.29 8.80
N SER A 183 -20.78 -26.29 9.57
CA SER A 183 -20.92 -26.17 11.02
C SER A 183 -19.58 -25.93 11.73
N VAL A 184 -18.50 -26.56 11.26
CA VAL A 184 -17.15 -26.38 11.81
C VAL A 184 -16.62 -25.00 11.45
N ILE A 185 -16.77 -24.56 10.20
CA ILE A 185 -16.34 -23.23 9.77
C ILE A 185 -17.04 -22.12 10.57
N LEU A 186 -18.35 -22.23 10.79
CA LEU A 186 -19.09 -21.27 11.61
C LEU A 186 -18.55 -21.22 13.05
N ARG A 187 -18.30 -22.38 13.68
CA ARG A 187 -17.70 -22.41 15.03
C ARG A 187 -16.30 -21.80 15.07
N LEU A 188 -15.48 -22.01 14.04
CA LEU A 188 -14.15 -21.40 13.93
C LEU A 188 -14.23 -19.88 13.75
N TRP A 189 -15.27 -19.41 13.08
CA TRP A 189 -15.56 -17.98 12.93
C TRP A 189 -16.02 -17.37 14.26
N ASP A 190 -17.04 -17.97 14.90
CA ASP A 190 -17.62 -17.48 16.15
C ASP A 190 -16.63 -17.50 17.32
N SER A 191 -15.73 -18.48 17.35
CA SER A 191 -14.64 -18.56 18.33
C SER A 191 -13.51 -17.56 18.08
N GLY A 192 -13.52 -16.84 16.95
CA GLY A 192 -12.46 -15.90 16.57
C GLY A 192 -11.15 -16.56 16.13
N ILE A 193 -11.10 -17.89 16.03
CA ILE A 193 -9.91 -18.64 15.60
C ILE A 193 -9.51 -18.22 14.18
N MET A 194 -10.47 -17.95 13.30
CA MET A 194 -10.18 -17.50 11.92
C MET A 194 -9.42 -16.16 11.89
N ASN A 195 -9.77 -15.23 12.78
CA ASN A 195 -9.08 -13.94 12.91
C ASN A 195 -7.67 -14.15 13.47
N LYS A 196 -7.53 -15.01 14.49
CA LYS A 196 -6.22 -15.37 15.04
C LYS A 196 -5.32 -16.00 13.97
N LEU A 197 -5.83 -16.96 13.20
CA LEU A 197 -5.07 -17.61 12.12
C LEU A 197 -4.62 -16.61 11.05
N THR A 198 -5.48 -15.66 10.69
CA THR A 198 -5.15 -14.61 9.72
C THR A 198 -4.03 -13.71 10.23
N ASN A 199 -4.10 -13.30 11.50
CA ASN A 199 -3.07 -12.48 12.13
C ASN A 199 -1.76 -13.25 12.31
N ASP A 200 -1.83 -14.49 12.77
CA ASP A 200 -0.68 -15.38 12.96
C ASP A 200 -0.01 -15.70 11.63
N MET A 201 -0.74 -15.88 10.53
CA MET A 201 -0.16 -16.08 9.19
C MET A 201 0.60 -14.84 8.73
N ASN A 202 0.02 -13.65 8.94
CA ASN A 202 0.72 -12.41 8.65
C ASN A 202 2.02 -12.33 9.46
N ILE A 203 1.97 -12.61 10.77
CA ILE A 203 3.14 -12.57 11.68
C ILE A 203 4.16 -13.68 11.41
N GLY A 204 3.71 -14.90 11.16
CA GLY A 204 4.55 -16.08 10.93
C GLY A 204 5.29 -16.03 9.60
N ILE A 205 4.69 -15.43 8.58
CA ILE A 205 5.39 -15.11 7.33
C ILE A 205 6.34 -13.91 7.54
N MET A 206 5.98 -12.94 8.39
CA MET A 206 6.89 -11.85 8.77
C MET A 206 8.16 -12.34 9.49
N SER A 207 8.06 -13.35 10.36
CA SER A 207 9.23 -13.92 11.06
C SER A 207 10.08 -14.84 10.18
N SER A 208 9.46 -15.55 9.23
CA SER A 208 10.16 -16.41 8.27
C SER A 208 10.86 -15.64 7.14
N VAL A 209 10.69 -14.32 7.04
CA VAL A 209 11.46 -13.46 6.10
C VAL A 209 12.76 -12.93 6.74
N LEU A 210 12.86 -12.94 8.08
CA LEU A 210 14.12 -12.62 8.80
C LEU A 210 15.13 -13.78 8.78
N ILE A 211 14.72 -14.96 8.33
CA ILE A 211 15.60 -16.10 8.08
C ILE A 211 15.38 -16.48 6.61
N PRO A 212 16.37 -16.35 5.72
CA PRO A 212 16.17 -16.77 4.34
C PRO A 212 15.90 -18.27 4.33
N TYR A 213 14.67 -18.68 4.03
CA TYR A 213 14.40 -20.06 3.69
C TYR A 213 15.10 -20.36 2.35
N PRO A 214 15.91 -21.42 2.26
CA PRO A 214 16.43 -21.87 0.99
C PRO A 214 15.25 -22.29 0.12
N CYS A 215 15.00 -21.54 -0.95
CA CYS A 215 13.95 -21.82 -1.93
C CYS A 215 14.06 -23.27 -2.44
N GLN A 216 12.99 -24.05 -2.28
CA GLN A 216 12.28 -24.94 -3.23
C GLN A 216 13.02 -25.64 -4.41
N HIS A 217 14.34 -25.71 -4.44
CA HIS A 217 15.09 -26.52 -5.40
C HIS A 217 15.18 -28.00 -4.97
N ALA A 218 14.86 -28.34 -3.71
CA ALA A 218 15.00 -29.69 -3.17
C ALA A 218 13.84 -30.65 -3.53
N GLU A 219 12.66 -30.15 -3.93
CA GLU A 219 11.52 -31.01 -4.27
C GLU A 219 11.56 -31.49 -5.74
N ASN A 220 12.07 -30.67 -6.65
CA ASN A 220 12.25 -31.08 -8.06
C ASN A 220 13.35 -32.13 -8.25
N GLU A 221 14.39 -32.15 -7.39
CA GLU A 221 15.42 -33.18 -7.44
C GLU A 221 14.95 -34.53 -6.87
N ARG A 222 14.02 -34.54 -5.90
CA ARG A 222 13.43 -35.77 -5.37
C ARG A 222 12.50 -36.46 -6.38
N GLN A 223 11.66 -35.69 -7.09
CA GLN A 223 10.78 -36.25 -8.13
C GLN A 223 11.55 -36.75 -9.37
N SER A 224 12.67 -36.10 -9.72
CA SER A 224 13.59 -36.58 -10.77
C SER A 224 14.28 -37.90 -10.39
N ASN A 225 14.67 -38.07 -9.12
CA ASN A 225 15.37 -39.26 -8.66
C ASN A 225 14.44 -40.46 -8.41
N GLU A 226 13.19 -40.23 -7.99
CA GLU A 226 12.18 -41.31 -7.87
C GLU A 226 11.79 -41.86 -9.24
N ASN A 227 11.65 -41.02 -10.27
CA ASN A 227 11.34 -41.48 -11.63
C ASN A 227 12.50 -42.25 -12.28
N LYS A 228 13.76 -41.93 -11.97
CA LYS A 228 14.92 -42.69 -12.44
C LYS A 228 15.01 -44.09 -11.80
N ASN A 229 14.68 -44.20 -10.51
CA ASN A 229 14.71 -45.48 -9.79
C ASN A 229 13.53 -46.41 -10.17
N PHE A 230 12.39 -45.84 -10.57
CA PHE A 230 11.26 -46.63 -11.07
C PHE A 230 11.53 -47.19 -12.47
N SER A 231 12.24 -46.43 -13.32
CA SER A 231 12.61 -46.85 -14.68
C SER A 231 13.64 -47.99 -14.69
N SER A 232 14.58 -48.01 -13.75
CA SER A 232 15.62 -49.06 -13.65
C SER A 232 15.14 -50.38 -13.06
N SER A 233 13.92 -50.43 -12.51
CA SER A 233 13.33 -51.64 -11.90
C SER A 233 12.42 -52.41 -12.87
N LEU A 234 12.17 -51.88 -14.07
CA LEU A 234 11.34 -52.50 -15.12
C LEU A 234 12.17 -53.15 -16.25
N GLU A 235 13.50 -53.02 -16.23
CA GLU A 235 14.43 -53.62 -17.20
C GLU A 235 15.27 -54.79 -16.63
N LYS A 236 14.79 -55.48 -15.60
CA LYS A 236 15.39 -56.75 -15.12
C LYS A 236 14.39 -57.89 -15.18
#